data_AF-A0A944TAP2-F1
#
_entry.id   AF-A0A944TAP2-F1
#
_cell.length_a   1.000
_cell.length_b   1.000
_cell.length_c   1.000
_cell.angle_alpha   90.00
_cell.angle_beta   90.00
_cell.angle_gamma   90.00
#
_symmetry.space_group_name_H-M   'P 1'
#
loop_
_entity.id
_entity.type
_entity.pdbx_description
1 polymer ?
#
loop_
_entity_poly.entity_id
_entity_poly.type
_entity_poly.pdbx_seq_one_letter_code
_entity_poly.pdbx_strand_id
1 'polypeptide(L)'
;MNRCRWMLTSLLFISAWLAASAGALAAGPKPWQMNFQEAATPVMEDIISFHNLLLVIEILIVLFVLGLMLVIIIKFNSKANPVPSKTTHNTLLEVVWTVVPIAILMVIAVPSMKLLFFMDKAKNPEMTLKITGHQWFWTYQYPDNGDFEFDSNIVDEEDLPKGGKRLLEVDERVVLPVNTEIRLLMTSDDVIHNWAVPSFGVKMDTVPGRTNESWIKVTKTGTFYGQCSELCGVNHGFMPIRVDVVTKAEFAKWAAAAKVKYAGIQTPPKTAASATAKAIKVAQAAARMPGAHVLKR
;
A
#
# COMPACT_ATOMS: atom_id res chain seq x y z
N MET A 1 9.90 -68.72 11.92
CA MET A 1 9.08 -67.82 11.07
C MET A 1 8.17 -67.00 11.97
N ASN A 2 8.53 -65.75 12.26
CA ASN A 2 7.67 -64.70 12.86
C ASN A 2 8.57 -63.63 13.50
N ARG A 3 9.07 -62.64 12.76
CA ARG A 3 9.52 -61.32 13.26
C ARG A 3 9.80 -60.35 12.09
N CYS A 4 8.81 -60.07 11.23
CA CYS A 4 9.01 -59.04 10.20
C CYS A 4 7.68 -58.46 9.69
N ARG A 5 6.80 -58.00 10.59
CA ARG A 5 5.49 -57.44 10.19
C ARG A 5 5.04 -56.23 11.01
N TRP A 6 5.87 -55.71 11.90
CA TRP A 6 5.52 -54.61 12.81
C TRP A 6 6.30 -53.30 12.58
N MET A 7 7.08 -53.18 11.48
CA MET A 7 7.82 -51.94 11.16
C MET A 7 7.29 -51.16 9.95
N LEU A 8 6.22 -51.63 9.28
CA LEU A 8 5.71 -51.00 8.06
C LEU A 8 4.41 -50.19 8.25
N THR A 9 3.77 -50.26 9.42
CA THR A 9 2.54 -49.51 9.70
C THR A 9 2.75 -48.21 10.49
N SER A 10 3.97 -47.93 10.98
CA SER A 10 4.26 -46.70 11.73
C SER A 10 4.85 -45.56 10.89
N LEU A 11 5.18 -45.82 9.61
CA LEU A 11 5.77 -44.81 8.70
C LEU A 11 4.73 -44.11 7.81
N LEU A 12 3.47 -44.57 7.80
CA LEU A 12 2.39 -43.99 6.99
C LEU A 12 1.55 -42.93 7.73
N PHE A 13 1.79 -42.69 9.02
CA PHE A 13 1.08 -41.68 9.81
C PHE A 13 1.89 -40.40 10.12
N ILE A 14 3.18 -40.35 9.75
CA ILE A 14 4.03 -39.16 9.97
C ILE A 14 4.17 -38.31 8.69
N SER A 15 3.86 -38.84 7.51
CA SER A 15 3.89 -38.08 6.25
C SER A 15 2.63 -37.25 5.96
N ALA A 16 1.57 -37.38 6.76
CA ALA A 16 0.32 -36.64 6.59
C ALA A 16 0.25 -35.31 7.36
N TRP A 17 1.33 -34.92 8.07
CA TRP A 17 1.40 -33.70 8.89
C TRP A 17 2.39 -32.65 8.36
N LEU A 18 2.81 -32.76 7.09
CA LEU A 18 3.63 -31.77 6.39
C LEU A 18 2.92 -31.15 5.18
N ALA A 19 1.60 -31.31 5.09
CA ALA A 19 0.73 -30.37 4.39
C ALA A 19 0.21 -29.32 5.38
N ALA A 20 1.12 -28.72 6.16
CA ALA A 20 0.84 -27.40 6.68
C ALA A 20 0.69 -26.52 5.45
N SER A 21 -0.57 -26.21 5.13
CA SER A 21 -0.95 -25.09 4.29
C SER A 21 0.07 -23.99 4.51
N ALA A 22 0.85 -23.70 3.46
CA ALA A 22 1.60 -22.47 3.38
C ALA A 22 0.53 -21.38 3.46
N GLY A 23 0.16 -20.99 4.67
CA GLY A 23 -0.69 -19.85 4.91
C GLY A 23 0.04 -18.72 4.22
N ALA A 24 -0.52 -18.26 3.10
CA ALA A 24 0.01 -17.11 2.39
C ALA A 24 0.24 -16.05 3.47
N LEU A 25 1.49 -15.63 3.66
CA LEU A 25 1.82 -14.55 4.57
C LEU A 25 1.03 -13.34 4.06
N ALA A 26 -0.05 -13.04 4.77
CA ALA A 26 -0.92 -11.93 4.47
C ALA A 26 -0.26 -10.67 5.03
N ALA A 27 0.49 -9.97 4.18
CA ALA A 27 1.08 -8.69 4.49
C ALA A 27 -0.03 -7.63 4.50
N GLY A 28 -0.45 -7.27 5.71
CA GLY A 28 -1.43 -6.23 5.96
C GLY A 28 -1.15 -5.54 7.31
N PRO A 29 -1.92 -4.49 7.64
CA PRO A 29 -1.74 -3.76 8.89
C PRO A 29 -1.96 -4.68 10.09
N LYS A 30 -1.10 -4.52 11.11
CA LYS A 30 -1.21 -5.25 12.39
C LYS A 30 -1.72 -4.30 13.49
N PRO A 31 -2.60 -4.76 14.40
CA PRO A 31 -3.02 -3.95 15.54
C PRO A 31 -1.80 -3.46 16.34
N TRP A 32 -1.81 -2.19 16.74
CA TRP A 32 -0.74 -1.54 17.51
C TRP A 32 0.63 -1.46 16.80
N GLN A 33 0.66 -1.65 15.48
CA GLN A 33 1.88 -1.44 14.71
C GLN A 33 2.20 0.05 14.61
N MET A 34 3.43 0.41 14.96
CA MET A 34 3.92 1.81 14.93
C MET A 34 4.78 2.12 13.69
N ASN A 35 5.31 1.09 13.02
CA ASN A 35 6.20 1.21 11.87
C ASN A 35 5.50 0.80 10.56
N PHE A 36 6.21 0.90 9.44
CA PHE A 36 5.73 0.40 8.14
C PHE A 36 5.36 -1.08 8.16
N GLN A 37 4.52 -1.46 7.20
CA GLN A 37 4.34 -2.86 6.82
C GLN A 37 5.67 -3.46 6.34
N GLU A 38 5.77 -4.79 6.39
CA GLU A 38 6.99 -5.47 5.93
C GLU A 38 7.21 -5.21 4.44
N ALA A 39 8.43 -4.80 4.08
CA ALA A 39 8.80 -4.58 2.69
C ALA A 39 8.80 -5.91 1.91
N ALA A 40 8.23 -5.86 0.72
CA ALA A 40 8.18 -6.97 -0.21
C ALA A 40 8.83 -6.65 -1.56
N THR A 41 9.30 -5.41 -1.76
CA THR A 41 9.99 -4.93 -2.96
C THR A 41 11.29 -4.24 -2.57
N PRO A 42 12.31 -4.21 -3.45
CA PRO A 42 13.53 -3.45 -3.20
C PRO A 42 13.25 -1.95 -3.01
N VAL A 43 12.25 -1.41 -3.72
CA VAL A 43 11.80 -0.02 -3.55
C VAL A 43 11.35 0.24 -2.12
N MET A 44 10.53 -0.62 -1.53
CA MET A 44 10.05 -0.41 -0.16
C MET A 44 11.16 -0.61 0.89
N GLU A 45 12.11 -1.50 0.63
CA GLU A 45 13.31 -1.64 1.48
C GLU A 45 14.13 -0.34 1.52
N ASP A 46 14.37 0.28 0.36
CA ASP A 46 15.08 1.56 0.28
C ASP A 46 14.28 2.72 0.87
N ILE A 47 12.95 2.75 0.72
CA ILE A 47 12.06 3.72 1.38
C ILE A 47 12.19 3.62 2.90
N ILE A 48 12.14 2.40 3.46
CA ILE A 48 12.27 2.20 4.92
C ILE A 48 13.68 2.62 5.38
N SER A 49 14.72 2.29 4.63
CA SER A 49 16.09 2.70 4.93
C SER A 49 16.25 4.22 4.95
N PHE A 50 15.73 4.90 3.93
CA PHE A 50 15.76 6.37 3.84
C PHE A 50 14.92 7.02 4.94
N HIS A 51 13.73 6.50 5.23
CA HIS A 51 12.91 6.96 6.35
C HIS A 51 13.67 6.85 7.68
N ASN A 52 14.32 5.73 7.96
CA ASN A 52 15.05 5.53 9.22
C ASN A 52 16.21 6.52 9.36
N LEU A 53 16.91 6.84 8.26
CA LEU A 53 17.93 7.89 8.24
C LEU A 53 17.33 9.26 8.62
N LEU A 54 16.20 9.64 7.99
CA LEU A 54 15.50 10.89 8.30
C LEU A 54 15.06 10.95 9.75
N LEU A 55 14.46 9.86 10.25
CA LEU A 55 13.96 9.77 11.61
C LEU A 55 15.07 9.99 12.64
N VAL A 56 16.27 9.42 12.43
CA VAL A 56 17.42 9.65 13.31
C VAL A 56 17.85 11.12 13.29
N ILE A 57 17.93 11.74 12.11
CA ILE A 57 18.28 13.16 11.98
C ILE A 57 17.25 14.04 12.72
N GLU A 58 15.95 13.80 12.50
CA GLU A 58 14.87 14.53 13.14
C GLU A 58 14.88 14.38 14.67
N ILE A 59 15.08 13.16 15.18
CA ILE A 59 15.20 12.92 16.63
C ILE A 59 16.37 13.71 17.21
N LEU A 60 17.54 13.73 16.56
CA LEU A 60 18.69 14.48 17.05
C LEU A 60 18.42 15.99 17.08
N ILE A 61 17.75 16.54 16.06
CA ILE A 61 17.35 17.95 16.02
C ILE A 61 16.33 18.26 17.13
N VAL A 62 15.30 17.42 17.29
CA VAL A 62 14.28 17.58 18.33
C VAL A 62 14.91 17.54 19.72
N LEU A 63 15.80 16.59 19.99
CA LEU A 63 16.50 16.49 21.27
C LEU A 63 17.42 17.70 21.51
N PHE A 64 18.09 18.21 20.48
CA PHE A 64 18.90 19.42 20.57
C PHE A 64 18.06 20.65 20.93
N VAL A 65 16.97 20.88 20.21
CA VAL A 65 16.05 22.01 20.47
C VAL A 65 15.40 21.88 21.85
N LEU A 66 14.94 20.67 22.21
CA LEU A 66 14.36 20.41 23.52
C LEU A 66 15.38 20.64 24.64
N GLY A 67 16.63 20.22 24.46
CA GLY A 67 17.72 20.47 25.38
C GLY A 67 17.97 21.97 25.60
N LEU A 68 18.04 22.75 24.52
CA LEU A 68 18.16 24.21 24.60
C LEU A 68 16.95 24.84 25.32
N MET A 69 15.74 24.40 25.02
CA MET A 69 14.52 24.87 25.68
C MET A 69 14.54 24.57 27.18
N LEU A 70 14.95 23.38 27.59
CA LEU A 70 15.10 23.02 29.01
C LEU A 70 16.14 23.90 29.71
N VAL A 71 17.28 24.16 29.06
CA VAL A 71 18.29 25.09 29.58
C VAL A 71 17.70 26.48 29.76
N ILE A 72 16.94 26.98 28.78
CA ILE A 72 16.27 28.29 28.86
C ILE A 72 15.31 28.35 30.04
N ILE A 73 14.44 27.36 30.17
CA ILE A 73 13.43 27.30 31.24
C ILE A 73 14.09 27.26 32.63
N ILE A 74 15.14 26.46 32.80
CA ILE A 74 15.77 26.25 34.12
C ILE A 74 16.71 27.39 34.49
N LYS A 75 17.55 27.84 33.55
CA LYS A 75 18.64 28.79 33.82
C LYS A 75 18.23 30.25 33.62
N PHE A 76 17.36 30.53 32.66
CA PHE A 76 17.04 31.90 32.24
C PHE A 76 15.62 32.34 32.61
N ASN A 77 14.95 31.65 33.55
CA ASN A 77 13.70 32.15 34.14
C ASN A 77 13.94 33.38 35.05
N SER A 78 12.86 34.11 35.36
CA SER A 78 12.90 35.36 36.12
C SER A 78 13.51 35.24 37.53
N LYS A 79 13.42 34.06 38.15
CA LYS A 79 13.99 33.81 39.48
C LYS A 79 15.49 33.53 39.42
N ALA A 80 15.94 32.72 38.46
CA ALA A 80 17.33 32.32 38.31
C ALA A 80 18.19 33.36 37.58
N ASN A 81 17.58 34.17 36.70
CA ASN A 81 18.26 35.21 35.91
C ASN A 81 17.47 36.54 35.95
N PRO A 82 17.48 37.25 37.10
CA PRO A 82 16.68 38.47 37.30
C PRO A 82 17.13 39.67 36.45
N VAL A 83 18.39 39.70 36.00
CA VAL A 83 18.93 40.75 35.12
C VAL A 83 19.27 40.14 33.77
N PRO A 84 18.44 40.30 32.73
CA PRO A 84 18.69 39.71 31.42
C PRO A 84 19.85 40.38 30.68
N SER A 85 20.52 39.61 29.83
CA SER A 85 21.50 40.17 28.87
C SER A 85 20.81 41.10 27.88
N LYS A 86 21.56 42.09 27.37
CA LYS A 86 21.12 43.02 26.31
C LYS A 86 21.73 42.70 24.94
N THR A 87 22.45 41.58 24.81
CA THR A 87 23.01 41.14 23.53
C THR A 87 21.90 40.89 22.51
N THR A 88 21.99 41.49 21.33
CA THR A 88 20.95 41.41 20.29
C THR A 88 21.32 40.55 19.09
N HIS A 89 22.61 40.33 18.81
CA HIS A 89 23.06 39.57 17.64
C HIS A 89 24.43 38.92 17.89
N ASN A 90 24.74 37.90 17.11
CA ASN A 90 26.06 37.27 17.06
C ASN A 90 26.26 36.65 15.67
N THR A 91 26.98 37.37 14.80
CA THR A 91 27.17 36.98 13.41
C THR A 91 27.81 35.60 13.25
N LEU A 92 28.75 35.22 14.13
CA LEU A 92 29.37 33.90 14.03
C LEU A 92 28.36 32.79 14.29
N LEU A 93 27.53 32.95 15.33
CA LEU A 93 26.49 31.99 15.67
C LEU A 93 25.40 31.92 14.58
N GLU A 94 25.06 33.08 14.01
CA GLU A 94 24.15 33.21 12.86
C GLU A 94 24.63 32.42 11.64
N VAL A 95 25.92 32.53 11.32
CA VAL A 95 26.52 31.76 10.23
C VAL A 95 26.49 30.25 10.54
N VAL A 96 26.83 29.85 11.77
CA VAL A 96 26.85 28.43 12.16
C VAL A 96 25.47 27.78 12.01
N TRP A 97 24.41 28.37 12.57
CA TRP A 97 23.07 27.79 12.46
C TRP A 97 22.47 27.91 11.05
N THR A 98 23.09 28.67 10.15
CA THR A 98 22.65 28.74 8.74
C THR A 98 23.35 27.67 7.91
N VAL A 99 24.67 27.51 8.09
CA VAL A 99 25.48 26.54 7.35
C VAL A 99 25.17 25.09 7.78
N VAL A 100 24.96 24.84 9.08
CA VAL A 100 24.70 23.49 9.59
C VAL A 100 23.43 22.86 8.99
N PRO A 101 22.26 23.54 8.97
CA PRO A 101 21.08 23.01 8.29
C PRO A 101 21.28 22.76 6.80
N ILE A 102 22.01 23.64 6.09
CA ILE A 102 22.32 23.43 4.67
C ILE A 102 23.14 22.13 4.50
N ALA A 103 24.15 21.91 5.33
CA ALA A 103 24.93 20.67 5.28
C ALA A 103 24.09 19.42 5.58
N ILE A 104 23.16 19.49 6.55
CA ILE A 104 22.21 18.40 6.85
C ILE A 104 21.34 18.09 5.63
N LEU A 105 20.79 19.12 4.97
CA LEU A 105 19.97 18.94 3.77
C LEU A 105 20.76 18.29 2.61
N MET A 106 22.06 18.62 2.46
CA MET A 106 22.91 17.97 1.45
C MET A 106 23.09 16.47 1.71
N VAL A 107 23.23 16.07 2.98
CA VAL A 107 23.31 14.65 3.36
C VAL A 107 22.01 13.90 3.05
N ILE A 108 20.86 14.56 3.22
CA ILE A 108 19.53 13.99 2.91
C ILE A 108 19.31 13.88 1.40
N ALA A 109 19.73 14.89 0.62
CA ALA A 109 19.40 14.99 -0.80
C ALA A 109 20.00 13.85 -1.64
N VAL A 110 21.23 13.41 -1.35
CA VAL A 110 21.92 12.39 -2.14
C VAL A 110 21.20 11.02 -2.17
N PRO A 111 20.91 10.37 -1.02
CA PRO A 111 20.14 9.12 -1.02
C PRO A 111 18.71 9.32 -1.55
N SER A 112 18.08 10.46 -1.25
CA SER A 112 16.74 10.78 -1.74
C SER A 112 16.67 10.77 -3.27
N MET A 113 17.60 11.44 -3.95
CA MET A 113 17.61 11.50 -5.42
C MET A 113 17.91 10.13 -6.04
N LYS A 114 18.81 9.34 -5.46
CA LYS A 114 19.08 7.97 -5.93
C LYS A 114 17.84 7.09 -5.88
N LEU A 115 17.10 7.15 -4.77
CA LEU A 115 15.85 6.41 -4.61
C LEU A 115 14.78 6.90 -5.59
N LEU A 116 14.63 8.22 -5.74
CA LEU A 116 13.67 8.81 -6.69
C LEU A 116 13.87 8.27 -8.12
N PHE A 117 15.12 8.25 -8.61
CA PHE A 117 15.42 7.71 -9.94
C PHE A 117 15.28 6.19 -10.03
N PHE A 118 15.44 5.47 -8.92
CA PHE A 118 15.20 4.03 -8.88
C PHE A 118 13.71 3.69 -8.99
N MET A 119 12.83 4.54 -8.44
CA MET A 119 11.38 4.34 -8.42
C MET A 119 10.66 4.72 -9.71
N ASP A 120 11.26 5.56 -10.57
CA ASP A 120 10.61 6.22 -11.71
C ASP A 120 9.88 5.24 -12.65
N LYS A 121 10.63 4.39 -13.37
CA LYS A 121 10.06 3.47 -14.36
C LYS A 121 10.82 2.16 -14.48
N ALA A 122 10.13 1.14 -14.97
CA ALA A 122 10.75 -0.15 -15.29
C ALA A 122 11.84 0.06 -16.35
N LYS A 123 12.99 -0.59 -16.19
CA LYS A 123 14.04 -0.54 -17.22
C LYS A 123 13.80 -1.61 -18.27
N ASN A 124 13.51 -2.83 -17.82
CA ASN A 124 13.27 -3.99 -18.69
C ASN A 124 12.15 -4.85 -18.08
N PRO A 125 10.88 -4.44 -18.21
CA PRO A 125 9.79 -5.20 -17.64
C PRO A 125 9.62 -6.55 -18.33
N GLU A 126 9.43 -7.61 -17.54
CA GLU A 126 9.10 -8.96 -18.00
C GLU A 126 7.60 -9.12 -18.30
N MET A 127 6.75 -8.29 -17.69
CA MET A 127 5.31 -8.23 -17.96
C MET A 127 4.71 -6.87 -17.58
N THR A 128 3.50 -6.63 -18.05
CA THR A 128 2.73 -5.41 -17.78
C THR A 128 1.43 -5.76 -17.07
N LEU A 129 1.11 -4.98 -16.04
CA LEU A 129 -0.22 -4.91 -15.44
C LEU A 129 -0.79 -3.51 -15.71
N LYS A 130 -1.91 -3.45 -16.40
CA LYS A 130 -2.66 -2.20 -16.54
C LYS A 130 -3.77 -2.15 -15.49
N ILE A 131 -3.90 -0.99 -14.87
CA ILE A 131 -4.78 -0.73 -13.74
C ILE A 131 -5.64 0.48 -14.10
N THR A 132 -6.96 0.29 -14.10
CA THR A 132 -7.93 1.35 -14.33
C THR A 132 -8.75 1.58 -13.07
N GLY A 133 -8.78 2.82 -12.58
CA GLY A 133 -9.63 3.23 -11.45
C GLY A 133 -11.02 3.65 -11.92
N HIS A 134 -12.05 3.20 -11.21
CA HIS A 134 -13.46 3.54 -11.43
C HIS A 134 -14.15 3.85 -10.09
N GLN A 135 -15.24 4.60 -10.09
CA GLN A 135 -16.13 4.79 -8.96
C GLN A 135 -17.01 3.53 -8.76
N TRP A 136 -16.78 2.66 -7.77
CA TRP A 136 -15.68 2.58 -6.80
C TRP A 136 -15.13 1.15 -6.78
N PHE A 137 -14.36 0.81 -7.81
CA PHE A 137 -13.72 -0.49 -8.02
C PHE A 137 -12.50 -0.34 -8.94
N TRP A 138 -11.75 -1.42 -9.13
CA TRP A 138 -10.57 -1.44 -9.98
C TRP A 138 -10.75 -2.43 -11.12
N THR A 139 -10.34 -2.07 -12.33
CA THR A 139 -10.22 -3.01 -13.45
C THR A 139 -8.74 -3.29 -13.71
N TYR A 140 -8.41 -4.57 -13.90
CA TYR A 140 -7.05 -5.02 -14.15
C TYR A 140 -6.97 -5.73 -15.50
N GLN A 141 -6.00 -5.35 -16.33
CA GLN A 141 -5.77 -5.95 -17.63
C GLN A 141 -4.33 -6.50 -17.73
N TYR A 142 -4.21 -7.70 -18.28
CA TYR A 142 -2.94 -8.43 -18.46
C TYR A 142 -2.58 -8.55 -19.95
N PRO A 143 -2.11 -7.46 -20.60
CA PRO A 143 -1.91 -7.41 -22.05
C PRO A 143 -0.90 -8.46 -22.54
N ASP A 144 0.17 -8.70 -21.79
CA ASP A 144 1.24 -9.64 -22.16
C ASP A 144 0.88 -11.11 -21.87
N ASN A 145 -0.25 -11.37 -21.21
CA ASN A 145 -0.65 -12.72 -20.77
C ASN A 145 -2.00 -13.15 -21.32
N GLY A 146 -2.32 -12.75 -22.56
CA GLY A 146 -3.56 -13.11 -23.27
C GLY A 146 -4.64 -12.04 -23.25
N ASP A 147 -4.26 -10.83 -22.86
CA ASP A 147 -5.08 -9.61 -22.96
C ASP A 147 -6.47 -9.75 -22.35
N PHE A 148 -6.56 -10.48 -21.23
CA PHE A 148 -7.78 -10.58 -20.46
C PHE A 148 -7.85 -9.44 -19.44
N GLU A 149 -9.08 -9.04 -19.12
CA GLU A 149 -9.38 -8.06 -18.09
C GLU A 149 -10.45 -8.58 -17.12
N PHE A 150 -10.46 -8.03 -15.91
CA PHE A 150 -11.51 -8.28 -14.93
C PHE A 150 -11.66 -7.10 -13.97
N ASP A 151 -12.87 -6.96 -13.43
CA ASP A 151 -13.20 -5.99 -12.38
C ASP A 151 -12.97 -6.63 -11.01
N SER A 152 -12.54 -5.80 -10.05
CA SER A 152 -12.24 -6.16 -8.67
C SER A 152 -13.02 -5.25 -7.74
N ASN A 153 -14.01 -5.82 -7.06
CA ASN A 153 -14.91 -5.17 -6.12
C ASN A 153 -14.63 -5.65 -4.70
N ILE A 154 -14.92 -4.79 -3.73
CA ILE A 154 -14.89 -5.14 -2.31
C ILE A 154 -15.88 -6.27 -2.01
N VAL A 155 -15.48 -7.20 -1.12
CA VAL A 155 -16.39 -8.22 -0.57
C VAL A 155 -17.20 -7.63 0.58
N ASP A 156 -18.52 -7.79 0.53
CA ASP A 156 -19.44 -7.40 1.61
C ASP A 156 -19.15 -8.21 2.89
N GLU A 157 -19.37 -7.63 4.08
CA GLU A 157 -18.98 -8.25 5.35
C GLU A 157 -19.65 -9.63 5.60
N GLU A 158 -20.85 -9.81 5.05
CA GLU A 158 -21.63 -11.06 5.13
C GLU A 158 -20.99 -12.20 4.32
N ASP A 159 -20.28 -11.88 3.25
CA ASP A 159 -19.65 -12.82 2.32
C ASP A 159 -18.13 -12.98 2.58
N LEU A 160 -17.61 -12.35 3.64
CA LEU A 160 -16.19 -12.43 3.97
C LEU A 160 -15.77 -13.88 4.27
N PRO A 161 -14.73 -14.40 3.60
CA PRO A 161 -14.21 -15.72 3.92
C PRO A 161 -13.65 -15.74 5.34
N LYS A 162 -13.66 -16.91 5.98
CA LYS A 162 -13.11 -17.08 7.33
C LYS A 162 -11.64 -16.67 7.36
N GLY A 163 -11.32 -15.64 8.16
CA GLY A 163 -9.97 -15.06 8.24
C GLY A 163 -9.68 -13.93 7.24
N GLY A 164 -10.64 -13.63 6.35
CA GLY A 164 -10.59 -12.50 5.44
C GLY A 164 -10.56 -11.16 6.18
N LYS A 165 -9.96 -10.17 5.54
CA LYS A 165 -9.78 -8.82 6.09
C LYS A 165 -10.92 -7.90 5.65
N ARG A 166 -11.72 -7.46 6.63
CA ARG A 166 -12.75 -6.43 6.45
C ARG A 166 -12.17 -5.20 5.73
N LEU A 167 -12.87 -4.71 4.71
CA LEU A 167 -12.47 -3.57 3.86
C LEU A 167 -11.19 -3.75 3.03
N LEU A 168 -10.59 -4.93 3.00
CA LEU A 168 -9.38 -5.21 2.21
C LEU A 168 -9.56 -6.39 1.24
N GLU A 169 -10.52 -7.26 1.49
CA GLU A 169 -10.85 -8.38 0.60
C GLU A 169 -11.63 -7.93 -0.63
N VAL A 170 -11.39 -8.65 -1.73
CA VAL A 170 -11.99 -8.42 -3.04
C VAL A 170 -12.48 -9.74 -3.65
N ASP A 171 -13.46 -9.66 -4.55
CA ASP A 171 -14.02 -10.80 -5.28
C ASP A 171 -13.01 -11.40 -6.27
N GLU A 172 -12.32 -10.55 -7.03
CA GLU A 172 -11.28 -10.89 -7.98
C GLU A 172 -9.98 -10.18 -7.59
N ARG A 173 -8.90 -10.95 -7.51
CA ARG A 173 -7.60 -10.48 -7.02
C ARG A 173 -6.57 -10.44 -8.13
N VAL A 174 -5.67 -9.46 -8.04
CA VAL A 174 -4.48 -9.41 -8.91
C VAL A 174 -3.59 -10.58 -8.52
N VAL A 175 -3.13 -11.36 -9.50
CA VAL A 175 -2.13 -12.42 -9.28
C VAL A 175 -0.85 -12.06 -10.03
N LEU A 176 0.29 -12.09 -9.34
CA LEU A 176 1.59 -11.73 -9.92
C LEU A 176 2.65 -12.81 -9.64
N PRO A 177 3.60 -13.04 -10.54
CA PRO A 177 4.72 -13.93 -10.30
C PRO A 177 5.80 -13.25 -9.44
N VAL A 178 6.28 -13.96 -8.43
CA VAL A 178 7.43 -13.53 -7.60
C VAL A 178 8.70 -13.35 -8.46
N ASN A 179 9.60 -12.45 -8.04
CA ASN A 179 10.89 -12.19 -8.67
C ASN A 179 10.78 -11.85 -10.17
N THR A 180 9.77 -11.08 -10.52
CA THR A 180 9.52 -10.62 -11.89
C THR A 180 9.46 -9.09 -11.89
N GLU A 181 10.13 -8.44 -12.83
CA GLU A 181 10.02 -6.97 -13.01
C GLU A 181 8.72 -6.67 -13.78
N ILE A 182 7.76 -6.04 -13.11
CA ILE A 182 6.41 -5.81 -13.62
C ILE A 182 6.22 -4.31 -13.83
N ARG A 183 5.92 -3.91 -15.07
CA ARG A 183 5.50 -2.55 -15.39
C ARG A 183 4.06 -2.34 -14.98
N LEU A 184 3.79 -1.27 -14.26
CA LEU A 184 2.44 -0.85 -13.88
C LEU A 184 2.04 0.32 -14.76
N LEU A 185 0.91 0.19 -15.46
CA LEU A 185 0.29 1.29 -16.22
C LEU A 185 -1.01 1.67 -15.54
N MET A 186 -1.12 2.91 -15.08
CA MET A 186 -2.20 3.36 -14.22
C MET A 186 -2.97 4.51 -14.85
N THR A 187 -4.28 4.37 -14.99
CA THR A 187 -5.18 5.39 -15.56
C THR A 187 -6.56 5.31 -14.90
N SER A 188 -7.45 6.24 -15.18
CA SER A 188 -8.85 6.17 -14.73
C SER A 188 -9.82 6.59 -15.84
N ASP A 189 -11.06 6.13 -15.74
CA ASP A 189 -12.13 6.47 -16.68
C ASP A 189 -13.07 7.57 -16.17
N ASP A 190 -13.00 7.95 -14.89
CA ASP A 190 -13.93 8.92 -14.29
C ASP A 190 -13.24 10.07 -13.53
N VAL A 191 -12.80 9.83 -12.29
CA VAL A 191 -12.18 10.81 -11.41
C VAL A 191 -10.77 10.38 -11.05
N ILE A 192 -10.02 11.20 -10.32
CA ILE A 192 -8.70 10.78 -9.86
C ILE A 192 -8.90 9.73 -8.75
N HIS A 193 -8.19 8.62 -8.86
CA HIS A 193 -7.97 7.66 -7.78
C HIS A 193 -6.46 7.50 -7.56
N ASN A 194 -6.05 6.63 -6.64
CA ASN A 194 -4.64 6.32 -6.46
C ASN A 194 -4.47 4.85 -6.09
N TRP A 195 -3.67 4.13 -6.88
CA TRP A 195 -3.36 2.74 -6.62
C TRP A 195 -2.17 2.67 -5.68
N ALA A 196 -2.43 2.24 -4.44
CA ALA A 196 -1.42 2.20 -3.38
C ALA A 196 -1.37 0.84 -2.69
N VAL A 197 -0.19 0.21 -2.70
CA VAL A 197 0.10 -1.02 -1.97
C VAL A 197 1.32 -0.76 -1.06
N PRO A 198 1.11 -0.52 0.26
CA PRO A 198 2.18 -0.06 1.15
C PRO A 198 3.40 -0.99 1.22
N SER A 199 3.20 -2.31 1.25
CA SER A 199 4.30 -3.28 1.28
C SER A 199 5.17 -3.25 0.01
N PHE A 200 4.66 -2.70 -1.08
CA PHE A 200 5.39 -2.55 -2.34
C PHE A 200 6.08 -1.19 -2.48
N GLY A 201 5.78 -0.23 -1.60
CA GLY A 201 6.28 1.13 -1.74
C GLY A 201 5.74 1.85 -2.97
N VAL A 202 4.59 1.40 -3.50
CA VAL A 202 3.92 2.02 -4.64
C VAL A 202 2.72 2.80 -4.16
N LYS A 203 2.66 4.05 -4.57
CA LYS A 203 1.53 4.96 -4.45
C LYS A 203 1.56 5.88 -5.65
N MET A 204 0.62 5.73 -6.57
CA MET A 204 0.59 6.52 -7.81
C MET A 204 -0.86 6.80 -8.20
N ASP A 205 -1.11 8.05 -8.57
CA ASP A 205 -2.43 8.47 -9.00
C ASP A 205 -2.82 7.78 -10.31
N THR A 206 -4.10 7.49 -10.44
CA THR A 206 -4.71 7.04 -11.68
C THR A 206 -5.57 8.20 -12.18
N VAL A 207 -5.13 8.84 -13.26
CA VAL A 207 -5.67 10.14 -13.69
C VAL A 207 -6.44 9.99 -15.00
N PRO A 208 -7.68 10.47 -15.11
CA PRO A 208 -8.40 10.47 -16.37
C PRO A 208 -7.64 11.24 -17.47
N GLY A 209 -7.51 10.61 -18.65
CA GLY A 209 -6.80 11.20 -19.79
C GLY A 209 -5.26 11.15 -19.72
N ARG A 210 -4.67 10.47 -18.72
CA ARG A 210 -3.22 10.27 -18.62
C ARG A 210 -2.87 8.90 -18.05
N THR A 211 -2.00 8.16 -18.74
CA THR A 211 -1.40 6.95 -18.20
C THR A 211 -0.13 7.28 -17.42
N ASN A 212 -0.11 6.99 -16.12
CA ASN A 212 1.11 6.98 -15.32
C ASN A 212 1.80 5.62 -15.40
N GLU A 213 3.12 5.62 -15.32
CA GLU A 213 3.94 4.41 -15.29
C GLU A 213 4.67 4.31 -13.95
N SER A 214 4.79 3.09 -13.44
CA SER A 214 5.69 2.73 -12.34
C SER A 214 6.08 1.26 -12.50
N TRP A 215 6.78 0.70 -11.52
CA TRP A 215 7.21 -0.70 -11.57
C TRP A 215 7.26 -1.34 -10.19
N ILE A 216 7.15 -2.67 -10.17
CA ILE A 216 7.37 -3.48 -8.98
C ILE A 216 8.17 -4.73 -9.30
N LYS A 217 8.91 -5.21 -8.30
CA LYS A 217 9.47 -6.56 -8.27
C LYS A 217 9.29 -7.12 -6.88
N VAL A 218 8.29 -7.99 -6.71
CA VAL A 218 7.99 -8.56 -5.40
C VAL A 218 8.89 -9.77 -5.16
N THR A 219 9.64 -9.78 -4.06
CA THR A 219 10.69 -10.78 -3.78
C THR A 219 10.20 -11.97 -2.95
N LYS A 220 8.98 -11.89 -2.42
CA LYS A 220 8.36 -12.91 -1.56
C LYS A 220 6.96 -13.25 -2.06
N THR A 221 6.57 -14.52 -1.93
CA THR A 221 5.18 -14.94 -2.16
C THR A 221 4.30 -14.57 -0.97
N GLY A 222 3.01 -14.38 -1.20
CA GLY A 222 2.06 -13.97 -0.16
C GLY A 222 0.88 -13.19 -0.71
N THR A 223 0.03 -12.72 0.20
CA THR A 223 -1.09 -11.83 -0.13
C THR A 223 -0.79 -10.44 0.42
N PHE A 224 -0.89 -9.42 -0.43
CA PHE A 224 -0.58 -8.04 -0.10
C PHE A 224 -1.82 -7.18 -0.31
N TYR A 225 -2.05 -6.25 0.61
CA TYR A 225 -3.23 -5.39 0.58
C TYR A 225 -2.88 -3.93 0.33
N GLY A 226 -3.80 -3.25 -0.34
CA GLY A 226 -3.75 -1.82 -0.61
C GLY A 226 -5.14 -1.20 -0.55
N GLN A 227 -5.20 0.12 -0.63
CA GLN A 227 -6.45 0.89 -0.68
C GLN A 227 -6.29 2.10 -1.60
N CYS A 228 -7.40 2.61 -2.11
CA CYS A 228 -7.40 3.90 -2.79
C CYS A 228 -6.87 4.99 -1.86
N SER A 229 -5.93 5.80 -2.36
CA SER A 229 -5.23 6.82 -1.56
C SER A 229 -5.41 8.25 -2.07
N GLU A 230 -6.43 8.48 -2.91
CA GLU A 230 -6.85 9.78 -3.42
C GLU A 230 -8.38 9.89 -3.38
N LEU A 231 -8.91 11.01 -2.87
CA LEU A 231 -10.34 11.15 -2.57
C LEU A 231 -11.19 11.10 -3.85
N CYS A 232 -11.97 10.02 -4.02
CA CYS A 232 -12.71 9.74 -5.25
C CYS A 232 -14.25 9.66 -5.09
N GLY A 233 -14.78 10.15 -3.97
CA GLY A 233 -16.23 10.26 -3.71
C GLY A 233 -16.74 9.45 -2.52
N VAL A 234 -18.04 9.18 -2.46
CA VAL A 234 -18.71 8.63 -1.27
C VAL A 234 -18.17 7.27 -0.82
N ASN A 235 -17.77 6.41 -1.75
CA ASN A 235 -17.23 5.09 -1.42
C ASN A 235 -15.69 5.03 -1.54
N HIS A 236 -14.99 6.16 -1.38
CA HIS A 236 -13.52 6.22 -1.43
C HIS A 236 -12.83 5.16 -0.52
N GLY A 237 -13.38 4.92 0.67
CA GLY A 237 -12.85 3.93 1.61
C GLY A 237 -13.20 2.46 1.30
N PHE A 238 -13.93 2.17 0.21
CA PHE A 238 -14.52 0.86 -0.08
C PHE A 238 -14.10 0.29 -1.44
N MET A 239 -12.93 0.67 -1.94
CA MET A 239 -12.33 0.12 -3.17
C MET A 239 -10.89 -0.39 -2.92
N PRO A 240 -10.75 -1.51 -2.18
CA PRO A 240 -9.46 -2.04 -1.79
C PRO A 240 -8.73 -2.70 -2.96
N ILE A 241 -7.47 -3.02 -2.71
CA ILE A 241 -6.57 -3.71 -3.63
C ILE A 241 -6.07 -4.96 -2.92
N ARG A 242 -6.18 -6.11 -3.58
CA ARG A 242 -5.55 -7.35 -3.13
C ARG A 242 -4.67 -7.92 -4.23
N VAL A 243 -3.42 -8.19 -3.88
CA VAL A 243 -2.43 -8.77 -4.78
C VAL A 243 -1.91 -10.07 -4.17
N ASP A 244 -2.16 -11.19 -4.84
CA ASP A 244 -1.58 -12.49 -4.50
C ASP A 244 -0.30 -12.69 -5.34
N VAL A 245 0.84 -12.81 -4.69
CA VAL A 245 2.12 -13.09 -5.34
C VAL A 245 2.45 -14.56 -5.17
N VAL A 246 2.62 -15.25 -6.29
CA VAL A 246 2.75 -16.71 -6.37
C VAL A 246 4.03 -17.10 -7.11
N THR A 247 4.37 -18.38 -7.13
CA THR A 247 5.49 -18.87 -7.94
C THR A 247 5.23 -18.67 -9.43
N LYS A 248 6.28 -18.59 -10.26
CA LYS A 248 6.13 -18.45 -11.73
C LYS A 248 5.30 -19.59 -12.35
N ALA A 249 5.41 -20.81 -11.80
CA ALA A 249 4.62 -21.97 -12.24
C ALA A 249 3.13 -21.85 -11.88
N GLU A 250 2.81 -21.43 -10.66
CA GLU A 250 1.42 -21.16 -10.24
C GLU A 250 0.81 -20.01 -11.03
N PHE A 251 1.58 -18.95 -11.27
CA PHE A 251 1.15 -17.85 -12.12
C PHE A 251 0.82 -18.32 -13.54
N ALA A 252 1.68 -19.12 -14.17
CA ALA A 252 1.42 -19.65 -15.51
C ALA A 252 0.14 -20.50 -15.56
N LYS A 253 -0.09 -21.34 -14.54
CA LYS A 253 -1.32 -22.13 -14.40
C LYS A 253 -2.55 -21.24 -14.21
N TRP A 254 -2.45 -20.24 -13.34
CA TRP A 254 -3.52 -19.28 -13.10
C TRP A 254 -3.84 -18.49 -14.36
N ALA A 255 -2.84 -17.94 -15.04
CA ALA A 255 -3.01 -17.14 -16.25
C ALA A 255 -3.68 -17.95 -17.37
N ALA A 256 -3.32 -19.23 -17.53
CA ALA A 256 -3.98 -20.12 -18.49
C ALA A 256 -5.48 -20.31 -18.18
N ALA A 257 -5.84 -20.48 -16.90
CA ALA A 257 -7.23 -20.59 -16.46
C ALA A 257 -7.98 -19.24 -16.58
N ALA A 258 -7.30 -18.14 -16.24
CA ALA A 258 -7.84 -16.78 -16.31
C ALA A 258 -8.22 -16.40 -17.74
N LYS A 259 -7.37 -16.72 -18.72
CA LYS A 259 -7.68 -16.55 -20.15
C LYS A 259 -9.02 -17.17 -20.53
N VAL A 260 -9.32 -18.36 -20.03
CA VAL A 260 -10.59 -19.05 -20.32
C VAL A 260 -11.74 -18.43 -19.51
N LYS A 261 -11.52 -18.16 -18.23
CA LYS A 261 -12.52 -17.59 -17.32
C LYS A 261 -13.02 -16.23 -17.80
N TYR A 262 -12.12 -15.39 -18.29
CA TYR A 262 -12.41 -14.02 -18.73
C TYR A 262 -12.45 -13.88 -20.26
N ALA A 263 -12.32 -14.98 -21.02
CA ALA A 263 -12.52 -14.97 -22.47
C ALA A 263 -13.98 -14.57 -22.78
N GLY A 264 -14.15 -13.50 -23.58
CA GLY A 264 -15.45 -13.04 -24.03
C GLY A 264 -16.06 -11.91 -23.20
N ILE A 265 -15.37 -11.43 -22.17
CA ILE A 265 -15.68 -10.12 -21.57
C ILE A 265 -15.01 -9.04 -22.44
N GLN A 266 -15.55 -8.79 -23.64
CA GLN A 266 -15.44 -7.44 -24.18
C GLN A 266 -16.45 -6.64 -23.37
N THR A 267 -16.04 -5.99 -22.28
CA THR A 267 -16.97 -5.22 -21.46
C THR A 267 -17.50 -4.06 -22.31
N PRO A 268 -18.77 -4.05 -22.81
CA PRO A 268 -19.38 -2.77 -23.11
C PRO A 268 -19.55 -2.09 -21.74
N PRO A 269 -19.40 -0.77 -21.62
CA PRO A 269 -19.52 -0.10 -20.33
C PRO A 269 -20.81 -0.57 -19.66
N LYS A 270 -20.69 -1.32 -18.55
CA LYS A 270 -21.83 -1.63 -17.68
C LYS A 270 -22.27 -0.29 -17.12
N THR A 271 -23.18 0.36 -17.84
CA THR A 271 -23.84 1.59 -17.39
C THR A 271 -24.27 1.39 -15.94
N ALA A 272 -24.03 2.42 -15.14
CA ALA A 272 -24.16 2.50 -13.69
C ALA A 272 -25.56 2.15 -13.11
N ALA A 273 -26.44 1.47 -13.85
CA ALA A 273 -27.79 1.13 -13.45
C ALA A 273 -27.87 0.19 -12.24
N SER A 274 -26.90 -0.71 -12.05
CA SER A 274 -26.88 -1.65 -10.91
C SER A 274 -26.51 -0.98 -9.58
N ALA A 275 -25.46 -0.13 -9.59
CA ALA A 275 -25.05 0.64 -8.42
C ALA A 275 -26.08 1.71 -8.04
N THR A 276 -26.74 2.32 -9.03
CA THR A 276 -27.77 3.34 -8.80
C THR A 276 -29.01 2.76 -8.10
N ALA A 277 -29.41 1.53 -8.42
CA ALA A 277 -30.56 0.89 -7.77
C ALA A 277 -30.33 0.58 -6.28
N LYS A 278 -29.10 0.19 -5.89
CA LYS A 278 -28.73 -0.07 -4.49
C LYS A 278 -28.54 1.26 -3.73
N ALA A 279 -27.95 2.28 -4.35
CA ALA A 279 -27.79 3.62 -3.75
C ALA A 279 -29.12 4.34 -3.49
N ILE A 280 -30.11 4.22 -4.39
CA ILE A 280 -31.45 4.78 -4.19
C ILE A 280 -32.15 4.14 -2.97
N LYS A 281 -31.99 2.83 -2.76
CA LYS A 281 -32.56 2.15 -1.58
C LYS A 281 -31.94 2.63 -0.27
N VAL A 282 -30.63 2.90 -0.24
CA VAL A 282 -29.94 3.41 0.95
C VAL A 282 -30.34 4.86 1.25
N ALA A 283 -30.44 5.71 0.23
CA ALA A 283 -30.89 7.09 0.39
C ALA A 283 -32.35 7.19 0.85
N GLN A 284 -33.23 6.30 0.36
CA GLN A 284 -34.64 6.24 0.79
C GLN A 284 -34.82 5.70 2.21
N ALA A 285 -33.90 4.85 2.69
CA ALA A 285 -33.89 4.39 4.08
C ALA A 285 -33.43 5.51 5.05
N ALA A 286 -32.44 6.31 4.66
CA ALA A 286 -31.96 7.45 5.45
C ALA A 286 -33.00 8.58 5.56
N ALA A 287 -33.79 8.83 4.50
CA ALA A 287 -34.84 9.85 4.50
C ALA A 287 -36.09 9.49 5.34
N ARG A 288 -36.19 8.26 5.85
CA ARG A 288 -37.31 7.80 6.69
C ARG A 288 -37.03 7.86 8.20
N MET A 289 -35.87 8.34 8.63
CA MET A 289 -35.59 8.56 10.04
C MET A 289 -36.22 9.87 10.52
N PRO A 290 -37.15 9.86 11.51
CA PRO A 290 -37.74 11.09 12.01
C PRO A 290 -36.78 11.76 13.01
N GLY A 291 -36.28 12.94 12.66
CA GLY A 291 -35.62 13.83 13.62
C GLY A 291 -34.30 14.44 13.15
N ALA A 292 -34.36 15.37 12.20
CA ALA A 292 -33.30 16.35 12.02
C ALA A 292 -33.94 17.76 12.01
N HIS A 293 -33.93 18.41 13.18
CA HIS A 293 -34.28 19.81 13.30
C HIS A 293 -33.28 20.64 12.48
N VAL A 294 -33.79 21.26 11.42
CA VAL A 294 -33.07 22.25 10.62
C VAL A 294 -32.87 23.50 11.49
N LEU A 295 -31.65 23.72 11.98
CA LEU A 295 -31.23 25.02 12.51
C LEU A 295 -30.85 25.90 11.31
N LYS A 296 -31.71 26.89 11.01
CA LYS A 296 -31.38 28.01 10.13
C LYS A 296 -30.38 28.94 10.84
N ARG A 297 -29.19 29.11 10.26
CA ARG A 297 -28.50 30.39 10.10
C ARG A 297 -27.75 30.39 8.79
#